data_AF-A0A1F9MIF5-F1
#
_entry.id   AF-A0A1F9MIF5-F1
#
_cell.length_a   1.000
_cell.length_b   1.000
_cell.length_c   1.000
_cell.angle_alpha   90.00
_cell.angle_beta   90.00
_cell.angle_gamma   90.00
#
_symmetry.space_group_name_H-M   'P 1'
#
loop_
_entity.id
_entity.type
_entity.pdbx_description
1 polymer ?
#
loop_
_entity_poly.entity_id
_entity_poly.type
_entity_poly.pdbx_seq_one_letter_code
_entity_poly.pdbx_strand_id
1 'polypeptide(L)'
;MVDEYVELLWTMLVHLGYTAPRREHAFCWELTCDVDQLQLWPRRRRVARTSLSVLRHTRSARAFLYTAARGAATFVLDHPDPYDSFDRLMDLAESIGVRAQFFFMVGGSTRLDAGYNLTSWTLPRAIAAINRRGHLLGFHLSYVTYNQPERWAAEFRRFQEFAPNHLRRGRQHSLRFEVPTTWCIWDDHEMEFDLSLGYPDTRGSVAEPVTNSWCSTSE
;
A
#
# COMPACT_ATOMS: atom_id res chain seq x y z
N MET A 1 -22.11 12.85 -12.78
CA MET A 1 -22.76 13.49 -11.62
C MET A 1 -21.81 14.40 -10.84
N VAL A 2 -20.68 13.95 -10.28
CA VAL A 2 -19.77 14.87 -9.53
C VAL A 2 -19.30 16.05 -10.38
N ASP A 3 -18.87 15.80 -11.61
CA ASP A 3 -18.40 16.86 -12.51
C ASP A 3 -19.47 17.92 -12.81
N GLU A 4 -20.73 17.52 -12.95
CA GLU A 4 -21.85 18.45 -13.20
C GLU A 4 -22.11 19.37 -11.99
N TYR A 5 -21.97 18.85 -10.77
CA TYR A 5 -22.05 19.68 -9.56
C TYR A 5 -20.84 20.62 -9.43
N VAL A 6 -19.64 20.17 -9.84
CA VAL A 6 -18.45 21.03 -9.87
C VAL A 6 -18.63 22.16 -10.89
N GLU A 7 -19.17 21.88 -12.08
CA GLU A 7 -19.49 22.91 -13.09
C GLU A 7 -20.52 23.92 -12.57
N LEU A 8 -21.58 23.43 -11.92
CA LEU A 8 -22.62 24.28 -11.35
C LEU A 8 -22.05 25.18 -10.25
N LEU A 9 -21.28 24.61 -9.32
CA LEU A 9 -20.64 25.35 -8.24
C LEU A 9 -19.64 26.38 -8.78
N TRP A 10 -18.83 25.99 -9.78
CA TRP A 10 -17.88 26.90 -10.42
C TRP A 10 -18.61 28.08 -11.07
N THR A 11 -19.71 27.81 -11.77
CA THR A 11 -20.55 28.86 -12.38
C THR A 11 -21.10 29.81 -11.32
N MET A 12 -21.54 29.30 -10.17
CA MET A 12 -21.99 30.13 -9.04
C MET A 12 -20.86 30.98 -8.47
N LEU A 13 -19.65 30.42 -8.28
CA LEU A 13 -18.49 31.16 -7.77
C LEU A 13 -18.09 32.30 -8.72
N VAL A 14 -18.03 32.03 -10.03
CA VAL A 14 -17.73 33.05 -11.04
C VAL A 14 -18.79 34.13 -11.05
N HIS A 15 -20.08 33.77 -10.94
CA HIS A 15 -21.18 34.74 -10.85
C HIS A 15 -21.08 35.65 -9.61
N LEU A 16 -20.59 35.10 -8.49
CA LEU A 16 -20.33 35.86 -7.25
C LEU A 16 -19.05 36.70 -7.29
N GLY A 17 -18.34 36.74 -8.42
CA GLY A 17 -17.15 37.56 -8.62
C GLY A 17 -15.82 36.87 -8.29
N TYR A 18 -15.79 35.53 -8.19
CA TYR A 18 -14.55 34.78 -8.06
C TYR A 18 -13.76 34.82 -9.37
N THR A 19 -12.51 35.30 -9.31
CA THR A 19 -11.66 35.56 -10.50
C THR A 19 -10.45 34.65 -10.62
N ALA A 20 -10.25 33.71 -9.69
CA ALA A 20 -9.10 32.82 -9.74
C ALA A 20 -9.21 31.85 -10.94
N PRO A 21 -8.07 31.48 -11.57
CA PRO A 21 -8.07 30.54 -12.68
C PRO A 21 -8.58 29.17 -12.22
N ARG A 22 -9.38 28.53 -13.06
CA ARG A 22 -9.81 27.15 -12.83
C ARG A 22 -8.60 26.23 -12.97
N ARG A 23 -8.42 25.33 -12.01
CA ARG A 23 -7.45 24.23 -12.17
C ARG A 23 -8.03 23.24 -13.18
N GLU A 24 -7.33 23.05 -14.29
CA GLU A 24 -7.62 21.97 -15.23
C GLU A 24 -7.09 20.66 -14.64
N HIS A 25 -7.93 19.63 -14.63
CA HIS A 25 -7.55 18.30 -14.17
C HIS A 25 -7.14 17.45 -15.36
N ALA A 26 -5.85 17.10 -15.42
CA ALA A 26 -5.38 16.06 -16.33
C ALA A 26 -5.56 14.70 -15.66
N PHE A 27 -6.17 13.76 -16.38
CA PHE A 27 -6.27 12.38 -15.89
C PHE A 27 -4.87 11.73 -15.89
N CYS A 28 -4.45 11.17 -14.75
CA CYS A 28 -3.18 10.48 -14.60
C CYS A 28 -3.42 9.07 -14.04
N TRP A 29 -2.74 8.07 -14.62
CA TRP A 29 -2.73 6.70 -14.08
C TRP A 29 -1.57 6.54 -13.10
N GLU A 30 -1.88 6.28 -11.83
CA GLU A 30 -0.89 5.83 -10.83
C GLU A 30 -1.13 4.35 -10.51
N LEU A 31 -0.12 3.52 -10.75
CA LEU A 31 -0.19 2.10 -10.37
C LEU A 31 0.25 1.95 -8.92
N THR A 32 -0.65 1.53 -8.04
CA THR A 32 -0.35 1.27 -6.64
C THR A 32 -0.53 -0.20 -6.28
N CYS A 33 0.33 -0.73 -5.42
CA CYS A 33 0.27 -2.11 -4.94
C CYS A 33 0.45 -2.15 -3.42
N ASP A 34 -0.53 -2.69 -2.71
CA ASP A 34 -0.40 -2.98 -1.28
C ASP A 34 0.29 -4.34 -1.10
N VAL A 35 1.38 -4.34 -0.33
CA VAL A 35 2.18 -5.52 -0.06
C VAL A 35 1.73 -6.12 1.26
N ASP A 36 0.68 -6.94 1.23
CA ASP A 36 0.18 -7.64 2.42
C ASP A 36 1.03 -8.87 2.78
N GLN A 37 1.65 -9.50 1.77
CA GLN A 37 2.46 -10.71 1.93
C GLN A 37 3.67 -10.69 1.00
N LEU A 38 4.87 -10.79 1.58
CA LEU A 38 6.12 -10.90 0.82
C LEU A 38 6.38 -12.30 0.27
N GLN A 39 5.89 -13.33 0.97
CA GLN A 39 6.21 -14.73 0.68
C GLN A 39 5.00 -15.61 1.00
N LEU A 40 4.68 -16.50 0.07
CA LEU A 40 3.74 -17.58 0.32
C LEU A 40 4.33 -18.59 1.31
N TRP A 41 5.63 -18.88 1.21
CA TRP A 41 6.32 -19.86 2.03
C TRP A 41 7.55 -19.27 2.73
N PRO A 42 7.39 -18.53 3.84
CA PRO A 42 8.52 -18.05 4.63
C PRO A 42 9.24 -19.18 5.39
N ARG A 43 8.60 -20.35 5.53
CA ARG A 43 9.16 -21.53 6.22
C ARG A 43 8.69 -22.82 5.56
N ARG A 44 9.52 -23.86 5.58
CA ARG A 44 9.19 -25.21 5.06
C ARG A 44 7.87 -25.78 5.62
N ARG A 45 7.56 -25.50 6.89
CA ARG A 45 6.28 -25.88 7.52
C ARG A 45 5.05 -25.28 6.82
N ARG A 46 5.17 -24.07 6.24
CA ARG A 46 4.06 -23.45 5.50
C ARG A 46 3.83 -24.14 4.15
N VAL A 47 4.88 -24.63 3.48
CA VAL A 47 4.73 -25.50 2.27
C VAL A 47 3.84 -26.69 2.59
N ALA A 48 4.18 -27.44 3.65
CA ALA A 48 3.38 -28.62 4.05
C ALA A 48 1.92 -28.26 4.36
N ARG A 49 1.68 -27.15 5.08
CA ARG A 49 0.32 -26.68 5.38
C ARG A 49 -0.44 -26.25 4.12
N THR A 50 0.19 -25.52 3.20
CA THR A 50 -0.41 -25.10 1.94
C THR A 50 -0.73 -26.29 1.06
N SER A 51 0.21 -27.24 0.89
CA SER A 51 -0.03 -28.46 0.11
C SER A 51 -1.17 -29.29 0.70
N LEU A 52 -1.19 -29.51 2.01
CA LEU A 52 -2.28 -30.24 2.67
C LEU A 52 -3.63 -29.51 2.52
N SER A 53 -3.64 -28.17 2.63
CA SER A 53 -4.82 -27.36 2.38
C SER A 53 -5.35 -27.57 0.96
N VAL A 54 -4.48 -27.50 -0.05
CA VAL A 54 -4.81 -27.77 -1.45
C VAL A 54 -5.41 -29.17 -1.60
N LEU A 55 -4.81 -30.19 -1.00
CA LEU A 55 -5.34 -31.55 -1.05
C LEU A 55 -6.73 -31.64 -0.41
N ARG A 56 -6.96 -30.98 0.74
CA ARG A 56 -8.26 -31.00 1.43
C ARG A 56 -9.36 -30.31 0.62
N HIS A 57 -9.07 -29.17 0.02
CA HIS A 57 -10.07 -28.37 -0.72
C HIS A 57 -10.31 -28.88 -2.14
N THR A 58 -9.27 -29.33 -2.86
CA THR A 58 -9.39 -29.76 -4.26
C THR A 58 -9.56 -31.26 -4.41
N ARG A 59 -9.20 -32.05 -3.39
CA ARG A 59 -9.09 -33.53 -3.43
C ARG A 59 -8.21 -34.05 -4.58
N SER A 60 -7.27 -33.24 -5.06
CA SER A 60 -6.40 -33.58 -6.18
C SER A 60 -4.96 -33.87 -5.72
N ALA A 61 -4.53 -35.12 -5.90
CA ALA A 61 -3.14 -35.52 -5.67
C ALA A 61 -2.16 -34.78 -6.59
N ARG A 62 -2.57 -34.49 -7.83
CA ARG A 62 -1.77 -33.72 -8.78
C ARG A 62 -1.52 -32.30 -8.29
N ALA A 63 -2.56 -31.61 -7.80
CA ALA A 63 -2.43 -30.25 -7.27
C ALA A 63 -1.58 -30.22 -6.00
N PHE A 64 -1.72 -31.24 -5.14
CA PHE A 64 -0.86 -31.43 -3.97
C PHE A 64 0.61 -31.58 -4.37
N LEU A 65 0.91 -32.51 -5.29
CA LEU A 65 2.29 -32.78 -5.73
C LEU A 65 2.91 -31.56 -6.40
N TYR A 66 2.15 -30.85 -7.24
CA TYR A 66 2.60 -29.60 -7.85
C TYR A 66 2.95 -28.54 -6.80
N THR A 67 2.09 -28.33 -5.81
CA THR A 67 2.31 -27.35 -4.74
C THR A 67 3.52 -27.74 -3.87
N ALA A 68 3.64 -29.02 -3.53
CA ALA A 68 4.77 -29.54 -2.75
C ALA A 68 6.09 -29.44 -3.52
N ALA A 69 6.11 -29.81 -4.80
CA ALA A 69 7.28 -29.71 -5.66
C ALA A 69 7.70 -28.24 -5.85
N ARG A 70 6.75 -27.33 -6.10
CA ARG A 70 7.02 -25.90 -6.22
C ARG A 70 7.58 -25.32 -4.93
N GLY A 71 7.02 -25.67 -3.78
CA GLY A 71 7.56 -25.25 -2.48
C GLY A 71 8.94 -25.84 -2.20
N ALA A 72 9.19 -27.10 -2.58
CA ALA A 72 10.53 -27.68 -2.47
C ALA A 72 11.54 -26.95 -3.36
N ALA A 73 11.15 -26.63 -4.61
CA ALA A 73 11.98 -25.87 -5.53
C ALA A 73 12.38 -24.49 -4.97
N THR A 74 11.47 -23.77 -4.30
CA THR A 74 11.79 -22.50 -3.62
C THR A 74 12.89 -22.65 -2.56
N PHE A 75 12.93 -23.76 -1.82
CA PHE A 75 13.90 -23.96 -0.73
C PHE A 75 15.16 -24.75 -1.11
N VAL A 76 15.13 -25.51 -2.20
CA VAL A 76 16.23 -26.42 -2.60
C VAL A 76 16.96 -25.89 -3.82
N LEU A 77 16.21 -25.28 -4.75
CA LEU A 77 16.74 -24.76 -6.02
C LEU A 77 16.75 -23.23 -6.05
N ASP A 78 16.47 -22.58 -4.92
CA ASP A 78 16.38 -21.12 -4.76
C ASP A 78 15.46 -20.45 -5.80
N HIS A 79 14.41 -21.16 -6.22
CA HIS A 79 13.41 -20.59 -7.11
C HIS A 79 12.64 -19.46 -6.42
N PRO A 80 12.27 -18.38 -7.14
CA PRO A 80 11.49 -17.29 -6.57
C PRO A 80 10.21 -17.81 -5.90
N ASP A 81 9.91 -17.29 -4.72
CA ASP A 81 8.65 -17.57 -4.05
C ASP A 81 7.49 -17.09 -4.96
N PRO A 82 6.35 -17.79 -5.01
CA PRO A 82 5.23 -17.37 -5.85
C PRO A 82 4.74 -15.93 -5.64
N TYR A 83 4.96 -15.35 -4.45
CA TYR A 83 4.57 -13.99 -4.11
C TYR A 83 5.67 -12.96 -4.38
N ASP A 84 6.89 -13.42 -4.68
CA ASP A 84 8.02 -12.58 -5.11
C ASP A 84 7.81 -12.15 -6.57
N SER A 85 6.87 -11.22 -6.76
CA SER A 85 6.37 -10.76 -8.06
C SER A 85 6.77 -9.32 -8.38
N PHE A 86 7.60 -8.70 -7.53
CA PHE A 86 8.02 -7.30 -7.65
C PHE A 86 8.62 -6.99 -9.01
N ASP A 87 9.57 -7.78 -9.49
CA ASP A 87 10.21 -7.54 -10.79
C ASP A 87 9.18 -7.57 -11.92
N ARG A 88 8.28 -8.55 -11.92
CA ARG A 88 7.20 -8.63 -12.92
C ARG A 88 6.26 -7.43 -12.88
N LEU A 89 5.90 -6.94 -11.69
CA LEU A 89 5.02 -5.78 -11.54
C LEU A 89 5.71 -4.50 -11.99
N MET A 90 7.00 -4.34 -11.69
CA MET A 90 7.83 -3.23 -12.14
C MET A 90 8.01 -3.26 -13.66
N ASP A 91 8.32 -4.43 -14.24
CA ASP A 91 8.43 -4.61 -15.70
C ASP A 91 7.14 -4.19 -16.42
N LEU A 92 5.98 -4.57 -15.87
CA LEU A 92 4.69 -4.19 -16.43
C LEU A 92 4.47 -2.68 -16.35
N ALA A 93 4.78 -2.06 -15.21
CA ALA A 93 4.65 -0.61 -15.03
C ALA A 93 5.54 0.15 -16.02
N GLU A 94 6.79 -0.26 -16.15
CA GLU A 94 7.74 0.32 -17.10
C GLU A 94 7.30 0.14 -18.55
N SER A 95 6.69 -1.01 -18.90
CA SER A 95 6.21 -1.27 -20.26
C SER A 95 5.12 -0.31 -20.74
N ILE A 96 4.38 0.30 -19.80
CA ILE A 96 3.36 1.32 -20.07
C ILE A 96 3.84 2.73 -19.71
N GLY A 97 5.13 2.90 -19.36
CA GLY A 97 5.74 4.20 -19.06
C GLY A 97 5.32 4.82 -17.73
N VAL A 98 4.83 4.03 -16.75
CA VAL A 98 4.42 4.53 -15.44
C VAL A 98 5.32 4.00 -14.32
N ARG A 99 5.39 4.75 -13.22
CA ARG A 99 6.03 4.27 -11.99
C ARG A 99 5.00 3.57 -11.11
N ALA A 100 5.24 2.31 -10.78
CA ALA A 100 4.54 1.65 -9.69
C ALA A 100 4.92 2.23 -8.31
N GLN A 101 3.95 2.25 -7.40
CA GLN A 101 4.12 2.58 -5.99
C GLN A 101 3.76 1.37 -5.13
N PHE A 102 4.67 0.94 -4.26
CA PHE A 102 4.49 -0.23 -3.41
C PHE A 102 4.35 0.18 -1.95
N PHE A 103 3.21 -0.14 -1.33
CA PHE A 103 2.92 0.15 0.06
C PHE A 103 3.31 -1.04 0.93
N PHE A 104 4.25 -0.85 1.86
CA PHE A 104 4.76 -1.92 2.73
C PHE A 104 4.35 -1.68 4.17
N MET A 105 4.00 -2.76 4.87
CA MET A 105 3.70 -2.75 6.30
C MET A 105 4.91 -3.23 7.10
N VAL A 106 5.28 -2.51 8.16
CA VAL A 106 6.39 -2.86 9.06
C VAL A 106 5.96 -3.00 10.52
N GLY A 107 4.66 -2.94 10.75
CA GLY A 107 4.05 -3.09 12.07
C GLY A 107 2.89 -4.05 12.03
N GLY A 108 1.95 -3.81 12.93
CA GLY A 108 0.79 -4.67 13.10
C GLY A 108 0.82 -5.49 14.36
N SER A 109 -0.36 -5.54 14.98
CA SER A 109 -0.63 -6.27 16.23
C SER A 109 -1.90 -7.10 16.15
N THR A 110 -2.62 -7.00 15.04
CA THR A 110 -3.90 -7.67 14.81
C THR A 110 -3.75 -8.80 13.81
N ARG A 111 -4.78 -9.64 13.70
CA ARG A 111 -4.85 -10.69 12.67
C ARG A 111 -5.11 -10.15 11.25
N LEU A 112 -5.47 -8.87 11.15
CA LEU A 112 -5.73 -8.19 9.89
C LEU A 112 -4.43 -7.70 9.26
N ASP A 113 -3.44 -7.41 10.10
CA ASP A 113 -2.14 -6.89 9.66
C ASP A 113 -1.28 -7.91 8.93
N ALA A 114 -0.35 -7.40 8.12
CA ALA A 114 0.63 -8.19 7.43
C ALA A 114 1.52 -8.96 8.41
N GLY A 115 1.53 -10.29 8.29
CA GLY A 115 2.27 -11.18 9.19
C GLY A 115 3.67 -11.58 8.70
N TYR A 116 4.29 -10.81 7.80
CA TYR A 116 5.58 -11.21 7.23
C TYR A 116 6.77 -10.80 8.11
N ASN A 117 7.85 -11.57 8.00
CA ASN A 117 9.04 -11.38 8.85
C ASN A 117 9.94 -10.27 8.29
N LEU A 118 10.03 -9.17 9.04
CA LEU A 118 10.84 -8.00 8.68
C LEU A 118 12.35 -8.25 8.78
N THR A 119 12.79 -9.30 9.49
CA THR A 119 14.21 -9.70 9.52
C THR A 119 14.62 -10.58 8.33
N SER A 120 13.66 -10.94 7.47
CA SER A 120 13.99 -11.67 6.25
C SER A 120 14.65 -10.74 5.23
N TRP A 121 15.61 -11.28 4.47
CA TRP A 121 16.28 -10.55 3.38
C TRP A 121 15.33 -10.13 2.25
N THR A 122 14.12 -10.70 2.18
CA THR A 122 13.14 -10.44 1.13
C THR A 122 12.68 -8.98 1.12
N LEU A 123 12.40 -8.37 2.29
CA LEU A 123 11.95 -6.98 2.36
C LEU A 123 13.06 -5.99 1.93
N PRO A 124 14.28 -6.01 2.52
CA PRO A 124 15.36 -5.14 2.07
C PRO A 124 15.69 -5.32 0.58
N ARG A 125 15.67 -6.55 0.07
CA ARG A 125 15.93 -6.84 -1.35
C ARG A 125 14.87 -6.22 -2.26
N ALA A 126 13.58 -6.34 -1.91
CA ALA A 126 12.49 -5.74 -2.67
C ALA A 126 12.59 -4.20 -2.67
N ILE A 127 12.79 -3.59 -1.50
CA ILE A 127 12.96 -2.13 -1.36
C ILE A 127 14.15 -1.63 -2.18
N ALA A 128 15.29 -2.33 -2.13
CA ALA A 128 16.48 -1.97 -2.91
C ALA A 128 16.24 -2.06 -4.43
N ALA A 129 15.52 -3.08 -4.89
CA ALA A 129 15.16 -3.24 -6.29
C ALA A 129 14.21 -2.12 -6.77
N ILE A 130 13.18 -1.81 -5.98
CA ILE A 130 12.20 -0.74 -6.24
C ILE A 130 12.91 0.61 -6.36
N ASN A 131 13.76 0.96 -5.39
CA ASN A 131 14.52 2.20 -5.41
C ASN A 131 15.47 2.28 -6.61
N ARG A 132 16.23 1.21 -6.89
CA ARG A 132 17.18 1.18 -8.01
C ARG A 132 16.51 1.39 -9.36
N ARG A 133 15.26 0.93 -9.52
CA ARG A 133 14.46 1.08 -10.75
C ARG A 133 13.67 2.39 -10.80
N GLY A 134 13.73 3.23 -9.75
CA GLY A 134 13.05 4.52 -9.71
C GLY A 134 11.54 4.44 -9.42
N HIS A 135 11.07 3.29 -8.91
CA HIS A 135 9.71 3.13 -8.42
C HIS A 135 9.52 3.76 -7.04
N LEU A 136 8.26 3.91 -6.62
CA LEU A 136 7.92 4.63 -5.39
C LEU A 136 7.65 3.65 -4.23
N LEU A 137 8.08 4.05 -3.04
CA LEU A 137 7.74 3.38 -1.79
C LEU A 137 6.61 4.13 -1.09
N GLY A 138 5.69 3.40 -0.50
CA GLY A 138 4.61 3.92 0.32
C GLY A 138 4.54 3.24 1.69
N PHE A 139 4.02 3.95 2.67
CA PHE A 139 3.80 3.39 4.00
C PHE A 139 2.45 2.68 4.05
N HIS A 140 2.43 1.37 4.27
CA HIS A 140 1.18 0.66 4.56
C HIS A 140 1.01 0.53 6.07
N LEU A 141 0.13 1.34 6.65
CA LEU A 141 0.02 1.42 8.10
C LEU A 141 -0.87 0.32 8.65
N SER A 142 -0.55 -0.20 9.84
CA SER A 142 -1.34 -1.28 10.43
C SER A 142 -2.76 -0.85 10.81
N TYR A 143 -3.67 -1.81 10.93
CA TYR A 143 -5.11 -1.64 11.15
C TYR A 143 -5.50 -0.69 12.28
N VAL A 144 -4.66 -0.56 13.31
CA VAL A 144 -4.95 0.18 14.55
C VAL A 144 -4.34 1.57 14.62
N THR A 145 -3.47 1.95 13.69
CA THR A 145 -2.72 3.22 13.76
C THR A 145 -3.54 4.45 13.41
N TYR A 146 -4.70 4.28 12.75
CA TYR A 146 -5.56 5.38 12.29
C TYR A 146 -5.97 6.38 13.39
N ASN A 147 -5.98 5.94 14.66
CA ASN A 147 -6.27 6.78 15.82
C ASN A 147 -5.30 6.54 17.00
N GLN A 148 -4.08 6.08 16.72
CA GLN A 148 -3.08 5.77 17.74
C GLN A 148 -1.72 6.38 17.35
N PRO A 149 -1.48 7.67 17.66
CA PRO A 149 -0.30 8.40 17.21
C PRO A 149 1.01 7.73 17.64
N GLU A 150 1.08 7.18 18.84
CA GLU A 150 2.31 6.54 19.35
C GLU A 150 2.64 5.27 18.56
N ARG A 151 1.62 4.49 18.18
CA ARG A 151 1.80 3.30 17.34
C ARG A 151 2.17 3.68 15.92
N TRP A 152 1.50 4.70 15.37
CA TRP A 152 1.84 5.25 14.06
C TRP A 152 3.32 5.65 14.02
N ALA A 153 3.77 6.47 14.97
CA ALA A 153 5.15 6.95 15.06
C ALA A 153 6.16 5.81 15.22
N ALA A 154 5.82 4.79 16.01
CA ALA A 154 6.66 3.61 16.17
C ALA A 154 6.81 2.82 14.87
N GLU A 155 5.72 2.60 14.14
CA GLU A 155 5.75 1.92 12.84
C GLU A 155 6.50 2.74 11.80
N PHE A 156 6.33 4.06 11.77
CA PHE A 156 7.02 4.95 10.84
C PHE A 156 8.53 4.95 11.07
N ARG A 157 8.98 5.11 12.33
CA ARG A 157 10.42 5.02 12.68
C ARG A 157 11.02 3.69 12.25
N ARG A 158 10.27 2.59 12.45
CA ARG A 158 10.71 1.26 12.01
C ARG A 158 10.77 1.15 10.49
N PHE A 159 9.88 1.82 9.76
CA PHE A 159 9.91 1.83 8.30
C PHE A 159 11.14 2.53 7.77
N GLN A 160 11.53 3.64 8.40
CA GLN A 160 12.70 4.42 8.05
C GLN A 160 14.02 3.64 8.17
N GLU A 161 14.06 2.58 8.99
CA GLU A 161 15.21 1.66 9.05
C GLU A 161 15.46 0.92 7.72
N PHE A 162 14.39 0.64 6.96
CA PHE A 162 14.46 -0.05 5.67
C PHE A 162 14.43 0.91 4.48
N ALA A 163 13.74 2.04 4.62
CA ALA A 163 13.59 3.07 3.61
C ALA A 163 13.99 4.42 4.23
N PRO A 164 15.30 4.74 4.30
CA PRO A 164 15.79 5.96 4.96
C PRO A 164 15.44 7.25 4.20
N ASN A 165 14.99 7.12 2.95
CA ASN A 165 14.50 8.24 2.18
C ASN A 165 13.16 8.72 2.75
N HIS A 166 12.96 10.03 2.73
CA HIS A 166 11.79 10.66 3.31
C HIS A 166 10.50 10.18 2.61
N LEU A 167 9.70 9.42 3.35
CA LEU A 167 8.48 8.75 2.93
C LEU A 167 7.30 9.71 3.09
N ARG A 168 6.68 10.11 1.97
CA ARG A 168 5.62 11.15 1.96
C ARG A 168 4.23 10.62 1.67
N ARG A 169 4.09 9.32 1.41
CA ARG A 169 2.85 8.72 0.90
C ARG A 169 2.50 7.48 1.68
N GLY A 170 1.23 7.34 2.03
CA GLY A 170 0.76 6.20 2.82
C GLY A 170 -0.61 5.69 2.38
N ARG A 171 -0.97 4.53 2.93
CA ARG A 171 -2.32 3.99 2.88
C ARG A 171 -2.61 3.22 4.16
N GLN A 172 -3.72 3.54 4.81
CA GLN A 172 -4.20 2.87 5.99
C GLN A 172 -4.76 1.48 5.66
N HIS A 173 -4.37 0.47 6.43
CA HIS A 173 -4.88 -0.88 6.22
C HIS A 173 -6.39 -0.98 6.47
N SER A 174 -7.05 -1.77 5.61
CA SER A 174 -8.52 -1.85 5.53
C SER A 174 -9.23 -0.51 5.30
N LEU A 175 -8.52 0.49 4.74
CA LEU A 175 -9.02 1.84 4.48
C LEU A 175 -9.66 2.48 5.72
N ARG A 176 -9.19 2.12 6.91
CA ARG A 176 -9.70 2.71 8.16
C ARG A 176 -9.33 4.19 8.19
N PHE A 177 -10.27 5.01 8.60
CA PHE A 177 -10.06 6.44 8.58
C PHE A 177 -10.98 7.11 9.60
N GLU A 178 -10.47 8.12 10.30
CA GLU A 178 -11.22 8.94 11.24
C GLU A 178 -10.89 10.42 11.02
N VAL A 179 -11.87 11.22 10.61
CA VAL A 179 -11.72 12.68 10.48
C VAL A 179 -11.96 13.33 11.86
N PRO A 180 -11.12 14.27 12.33
CA PRO A 180 -9.85 14.71 11.73
C PRO A 180 -8.64 13.88 12.18
N THR A 181 -8.82 12.99 13.17
CA THR A 181 -7.76 12.27 13.89
C THR A 181 -6.68 11.68 12.99
N THR A 182 -7.06 10.90 11.96
CA THR A 182 -6.11 10.24 11.07
C THR A 182 -5.28 11.25 10.29
N TRP A 183 -5.89 12.30 9.72
CA TRP A 183 -5.12 13.31 9.00
C TRP A 183 -4.17 14.09 9.91
N CYS A 184 -4.58 14.38 11.15
CA CYS A 184 -3.69 15.09 12.07
C CYS A 184 -2.46 14.28 12.44
N ILE A 185 -2.63 12.97 12.68
CA ILE A 185 -1.48 12.08 12.88
C ILE A 185 -0.55 12.10 11.66
N TRP A 186 -1.11 12.10 10.44
CA TRP A 186 -0.30 12.12 9.23
C TRP A 186 0.42 13.46 9.02
N ASP A 187 -0.25 14.57 9.31
CA ASP A 187 0.28 15.94 9.23
C ASP A 187 1.42 16.17 10.22
N ASP A 188 1.25 15.71 11.47
CA ASP A 188 2.27 15.73 12.53
C ASP A 188 3.56 15.00 12.13
N HIS A 189 3.48 14.14 11.12
CA HIS A 189 4.58 13.34 10.59
C HIS A 189 4.98 13.72 9.15
N GLU A 190 4.55 14.89 8.67
CA GLU A 190 4.91 15.46 7.36
C GLU A 190 4.58 14.57 6.17
N MET A 191 3.55 13.73 6.29
CA MET A 191 3.03 12.97 5.15
C MET A 191 2.33 13.92 4.19
N GLU A 192 2.52 13.74 2.89
CA GLU A 192 1.89 14.59 1.86
C GLU A 192 0.60 13.99 1.31
N PHE A 193 0.54 12.67 1.13
CA PHE A 193 -0.58 12.02 0.46
C PHE A 193 -1.09 10.79 1.21
N ASP A 194 -2.38 10.81 1.52
CA ASP A 194 -3.16 9.66 1.94
C ASP A 194 -3.91 9.06 0.75
N LEU A 195 -3.73 7.75 0.54
CA LEU A 195 -4.41 6.98 -0.51
C LEU A 195 -5.43 5.99 0.08
N SER A 196 -5.95 6.25 1.28
CA SER A 196 -6.95 5.43 1.96
C SER A 196 -8.38 5.73 1.53
N LEU A 197 -8.66 6.96 1.13
CA LEU A 197 -9.99 7.36 0.72
C LEU A 197 -10.27 6.95 -0.73
N GLY A 198 -11.54 6.72 -1.04
CA GLY A 198 -12.01 6.32 -2.36
C GLY A 198 -13.52 6.37 -2.42
N TYR A 199 -14.07 6.58 -3.62
CA TYR A 199 -15.51 6.56 -3.81
C TYR A 199 -15.95 5.12 -4.13
N PRO A 200 -16.98 4.56 -3.46
CA PRO A 200 -17.41 3.18 -3.69
C PRO A 200 -17.79 2.87 -5.15
N ASP A 201 -18.27 3.90 -5.86
CA ASP A 201 -18.79 3.78 -7.22
C ASP A 201 -17.72 3.92 -8.30
N THR A 202 -16.48 4.27 -7.95
CA THR A 202 -15.33 4.31 -8.86
C THR A 202 -14.28 3.29 -8.41
N ARG A 203 -13.81 2.44 -9.34
CA ARG A 203 -12.70 1.52 -9.01
C ARG A 203 -11.41 2.33 -8.92
N GLY A 204 -11.03 2.74 -7.71
CA GLY A 204 -9.77 3.41 -7.42
C GLY A 204 -9.79 4.16 -6.09
N SER A 205 -8.62 4.28 -5.47
CA SER A 205 -8.43 5.22 -4.36
C SER A 205 -8.25 6.64 -4.90
N VAL A 206 -8.69 7.63 -4.14
CA VAL A 206 -8.35 9.02 -4.37
C VAL A 206 -7.10 9.32 -3.54
N ALA A 207 -6.08 9.89 -4.19
CA ALA A 207 -4.93 10.43 -3.48
C ALA A 207 -5.30 11.80 -2.93
N GLU A 208 -5.53 11.86 -1.63
CA GLU A 208 -5.90 13.10 -0.93
C GLU A 208 -4.65 13.73 -0.31
N PRO A 209 -4.39 15.02 -0.58
CA PRO A 209 -3.38 15.76 0.15
C PRO A 209 -3.71 15.74 1.64
N VAL A 210 -2.70 15.49 2.48
CA VAL A 210 -2.82 15.73 3.91
C VAL A 210 -2.80 17.24 4.13
N THR A 211 -3.84 17.80 4.76
CA THR A 211 -3.99 19.25 4.93
C THR A 211 -4.10 19.64 6.41
N ASN A 212 -3.33 20.65 6.83
CA ASN A 212 -3.29 21.17 8.21
C ASN A 212 -4.58 21.87 8.67
N SER A 213 -5.51 22.18 7.74
CA SER A 213 -6.73 22.95 8.05
C SER A 213 -7.68 22.28 9.04
N TRP A 214 -7.51 20.98 9.29
CA TRP A 214 -8.39 20.19 10.15
C TRP A 214 -7.85 19.98 11.57
N CYS A 215 -6.61 20.39 11.85
CA CYS A 215 -5.89 20.02 13.08
C CYS A 215 -5.80 21.13 14.13
N SER A 216 -6.24 22.34 13.79
CA SER A 216 -6.20 23.52 14.65
C SER A 216 -7.40 23.63 15.61
N THR A 217 -7.77 22.55 16.30
CA THR A 217 -8.77 22.60 17.38
C THR A 217 -8.35 21.76 18.59
N SER A 218 -7.27 22.16 19.25
CA SER A 218 -7.02 21.80 20.65
C SER A 218 -5.91 22.70 21.22
N GLU A 219 -6.27 23.92 21.57
CA GLU A 219 -5.62 24.67 22.67
C GLU A 219 -6.52 24.60 23.90
#